data_AF-A0A7C9GGY6-F1
#
_entry.id   AF-A0A7C9GGY6-F1
#
_cell.length_a   1.000
_cell.length_b   1.000
_cell.length_c   1.000
_cell.angle_alpha   90.00
_cell.angle_beta   90.00
_cell.angle_gamma   90.00
#
_symmetry.space_group_name_H-M   'P 1'
#
loop_
_entity.id
_entity.type
_entity.pdbx_description
1 polymer ?
#
loop_
_entity_poly.entity_id
_entity_poly.type
_entity_poly.pdbx_seq_one_letter_code
_entity_poly.pdbx_strand_id
1 'polypeptide(L)' 'EVTRTFPDGIVRIGHPTGVFPVRIATGADGTITEASFSRTARRLIEGTAYVPRNLLVA' A
#
# COMPACT_ATOMS: atom_id res chain seq x y z
N GLU A 1 -6.24 17.43 17.84
CA GLU A 1 -5.37 17.02 16.71
C GLU A 1 -4.38 16.00 17.25
N VAL A 2 -4.30 14.79 16.68
CA VAL A 2 -3.41 13.72 17.16
C VAL A 2 -2.46 13.34 16.02
N THR A 3 -1.56 14.26 15.69
CA THR A 3 -0.45 13.96 14.78
C THR A 3 0.67 13.36 15.63
N ARG A 4 0.79 12.03 15.59
CA ARG A 4 1.83 11.32 16.34
C ARG A 4 3.04 11.11 15.42
N THR A 5 4.13 11.82 15.69
CA THR A 5 5.38 11.68 14.94
C THR A 5 6.18 10.50 15.47
N PHE A 6 6.67 9.64 14.58
CA PHE A 6 7.50 8.49 14.92
C PHE A 6 8.97 8.83 14.60
N PRO A 7 9.91 8.74 15.56
CA PRO A 7 11.31 9.14 15.35
C PRO A 7 12.04 8.38 14.24
N ASP A 8 11.62 7.15 13.96
CA ASP A 8 12.18 6.30 12.90
C ASP A 8 11.49 6.49 11.53
N GLY A 9 10.48 7.38 11.47
CA GLY A 9 9.64 7.61 10.29
C GLY A 9 8.70 6.44 9.97
N ILE A 10 8.53 5.47 10.87
CA ILE A 10 7.73 4.26 10.61
C ILE A 10 6.45 4.26 11.45
N VAL A 11 5.31 4.41 10.77
CA VAL A 11 3.99 4.19 11.34
C VAL A 11 3.70 2.69 11.36
N ARG A 12 3.41 2.15 12.54
CA ARG A 12 3.09 0.72 12.74
C ARG A 12 1.58 0.56 12.90
N ILE A 13 0.90 0.14 11.84
CA ILE A 13 -0.56 0.00 11.82
C ILE A 13 -0.92 -1.41 12.29
N GLY A 14 -1.56 -1.53 13.45
CA GLY A 14 -2.14 -2.79 13.90
C GLY A 14 -3.33 -3.19 13.04
N HIS A 15 -3.33 -4.41 12.52
CA HIS A 15 -4.44 -5.01 11.78
C HIS A 15 -4.79 -6.38 12.38
N PRO A 16 -5.96 -6.97 12.07
CA PRO A 16 -6.41 -8.22 12.72
C PRO A 16 -5.42 -9.40 12.63
N THR A 17 -4.51 -9.36 11.66
CA THR A 17 -3.55 -10.42 11.37
C THR A 17 -2.09 -10.02 11.64
N GLY A 18 -1.83 -8.89 12.33
CA GLY A 18 -0.46 -8.46 12.65
C GLY A 18 -0.25 -6.96 12.66
N VAL A 19 0.95 -6.54 12.24
CA VAL A 19 1.37 -5.13 12.18
C VAL A 19 1.89 -4.82 10.77
N PHE A 20 1.38 -3.75 10.17
CA PHE A 20 1.77 -3.27 8.85
C PHE A 20 2.63 -2.00 8.98
N PRO A 21 3.96 -2.07 8.74
CA PRO A 21 4.85 -0.92 8.81
C PRO A 21 4.77 -0.07 7.54
N VAL A 22 4.57 1.24 7.71
CA VAL A 22 4.57 2.23 6.63
C VAL A 22 5.58 3.32 6.94
N ARG A 23 6.49 3.61 6.01
CA ARG A 23 7.42 4.72 6.11
C ARG A 23 6.76 5.99 5.58
N ILE A 24 6.76 7.04 6.40
CA ILE A 24 6.22 8.35 6.06
C ILE A 24 7.32 9.39 6.25
N ALA A 25 7.51 10.25 5.26
CA ALA A 25 8.33 11.45 5.37
C ALA A 25 7.50 12.68 4.97
N THR A 26 7.69 13.77 5.73
CA THR A 26 7.03 15.06 5.52
C THR A 26 8.07 16.16 5.39
N GLY A 27 7.90 17.02 4.38
CA GLY A 27 8.65 18.27 4.21
C GLY A 27 8.29 19.30 5.29
N ALA A 28 9.07 20.38 5.36
CA ALA A 28 8.90 21.44 6.35
C ALA A 28 7.56 22.20 6.23
N ASP A 29 6.94 22.14 5.05
CA ASP A 29 5.63 22.72 4.72
C ASP A 29 4.47 21.73 4.96
N GLY A 30 4.74 20.54 5.50
CA GLY A 30 3.75 19.49 5.69
C GLY A 30 3.48 18.65 4.43
N THR A 31 4.16 18.90 3.32
CA THR A 31 4.03 18.09 2.11
C THR A 31 4.53 16.67 2.36
N ILE A 32 3.76 15.66 1.98
CA ILE A 32 4.19 14.25 2.06
C ILE A 32 5.24 13.98 0.97
N THR A 33 6.47 13.69 1.36
CA THR A 33 7.59 13.39 0.45
C THR A 33 7.83 11.89 0.29
N GLU A 34 7.31 11.09 1.23
CA GLU A 34 7.36 9.63 1.15
C GLU A 34 6.12 8.99 1.77
N ALA A 35 5.58 7.98 1.08
CA ALA A 35 4.63 7.03 1.63
C ALA A 35 4.95 5.65 1.05
N SER A 36 5.87 4.92 1.69
CA SER A 36 6.41 3.67 1.17
C SER A 36 6.18 2.51 2.13
N PHE A 37 6.06 1.30 1.57
CA PHE A 37 5.89 0.05 2.33
C PHE A 37 6.40 -1.13 1.52
N SER A 38 6.74 -2.21 2.22
CA SER A 38 7.18 -3.45 1.57
C SER A 38 5.98 -4.30 1.13
N ARG A 39 6.08 -4.88 -0.06
CA ARG A 39 5.12 -5.86 -0.58
C ARG A 39 5.86 -7.09 -1.10
N THR A 40 5.17 -8.21 -1.12
CA THR A 40 5.64 -9.44 -1.75
C THR A 40 4.84 -9.68 -3.02
N ALA A 41 5.46 -10.35 -3.98
CA ALA A 41 4.82 -10.77 -5.23
C ALA A 41 5.25 -12.19 -5.57
N ARG A 42 4.37 -12.93 -6.24
CA ARG A 42 4.63 -14.28 -6.74
C ARG A 42 3.84 -14.50 -8.03
N ARG A 43 4.50 -14.97 -9.10
CA ARG A 43 3.79 -15.44 -10.29
C ARG A 43 3.04 -16.71 -9.92
N LEU A 44 1.71 -16.69 -10.12
CA LEU A 44 0.84 -17.83 -9.81
C LEU A 44 0.56 -18.67 -11.07
N ILE A 45 0.11 -18.02 -12.15
CA ILE A 45 -0.24 -18.65 -13.43
C ILE A 45 0.16 -17.70 -14.55
N GLU A 46 0.52 -18.27 -15.70
CA GLU A 46 0.76 -17.56 -16.96
C GLU A 46 -0.07 -18.24 -18.06
N GLY A 47 -0.79 -17.46 -18.87
CA GLY A 47 -1.69 -17.97 -19.90
C GLY A 47 -2.68 -16.91 -20.40
N THR A 48 -3.69 -17.36 -21.13
CA THR A 48 -4.72 -16.49 -21.72
C THR A 48 -6.08 -16.75 -21.08
N ALA A 49 -6.66 -15.72 -20.45
CA ALA A 49 -8.03 -15.76 -19.99
C ALA A 49 -8.98 -15.46 -21.16
N TYR A 50 -9.99 -16.30 -21.36
CA TYR A 50 -11.05 -16.11 -22.35
C TYR A 50 -12.36 -15.71 -21.66
N VAL A 51 -13.10 -14.78 -22.27
CA VAL A 51 -14.41 -14.33 -21.77
C VAL A 51 -15.47 -14.41 -22.87
N PRO A 52 -16.73 -14.75 -22.54
CA PRO A 52 -17.84 -14.69 -23.49
C PRO A 52 -18.06 -13.27 -24.05
N ARG A 53 -18.16 -13.15 -25.37
CA ARG A 53 -18.26 -11.85 -26.06
C ARG A 53 -19.50 -11.04 -25.68
N ASN A 54 -20.60 -11.71 -25.34
CA ASN A 54 -21.85 -11.07 -24.93
C ASN A 54 -21.80 -10.40 -23.55
N LEU A 55 -20.76 -10.67 -22.74
CA LEU A 55 -20.54 -10.01 -21.45
C LEU A 55 -19.70 -8.73 -21.57
N LEU A 56 -19.12 -8.47 -22.75
CA LEU A 56 -18.42 -7.22 -23.06
C LEU A 56 -19.45 -6.19 -23.52
N VAL A 57 -20.12 -5.54 -22.57
CA VAL A 57 -20.92 -4.34 -22.82
C VAL A 57 -20.09 -3.14 -22.36
N ALA A 58 -19.90 -2.17 -23.26
CA ALA A 58 -19.22 -0.91 -22.96
C ALA A 58 -20.15 0.06 -22.21
#